data_AF-E5AAF7-F1
#
_entry.id   AF-E5AAF7-F1
#
_cell.length_a   1.000
_cell.length_b   1.000
_cell.length_c   1.000
_cell.angle_alpha   90.00
_cell.angle_beta   90.00
_cell.angle_gamma   90.00
#
_symmetry.space_group_name_H-M   'P 1'
#
loop_
_entity.id
_entity.type
_entity.pdbx_description
1 polymer ?
#
loop_
_entity_poly.entity_id
_entity_poly.type
_entity_poly.pdbx_seq_one_letter_code
_entity_poly.pdbx_strand_id
1 'polypeptide(L)'
;MSLLHTPPETFQHIIHDLVSTAGCREACKLRITPFAFEFRHDILANRSSHELQTSGIGSVLSHNLGALLFNRSRRHLGENPAPPEKIEEMGRYLTKELQMHEISAQNSLMTMRQNVVSAIGRPKVFGLLGYGLPEPDNCTDQHTRPFTEDDIIALKQPLSLPEKICAAIAIDSHLLVRQLLGRANGRHLVRDRALGIANAVTFAISQASQDMLKAFLGFLESSDDRSGKYYNRSKQTPLEFVVGIERTDAVEVLQVYYRRHFGSFERTMQQALLFSAIDSGSSRMVHLLLELPVKQSGPWVTQNHMRQAARIGSLEVMIELMTAPDMNINKSYKNSSQREFFTYSQRPPGSRC
;
A
#
# COMPACT_ATOMS: atom_id res chain seq x y z
N MET A 1 15.14 -36.79 16.74
CA MET A 1 14.49 -37.36 15.54
C MET A 1 14.02 -36.21 14.67
N SER A 2 14.31 -36.25 13.37
CA SER A 2 13.96 -35.17 12.44
C SER A 2 12.46 -35.15 12.20
N LEU A 3 11.79 -34.05 12.58
CA LEU A 3 10.38 -33.76 12.28
C LEU A 3 10.06 -33.75 10.77
N LEU A 4 11.08 -33.82 9.91
CA LEU A 4 10.91 -33.88 8.45
C LEU A 4 10.52 -35.27 7.92
N HIS A 5 10.51 -36.31 8.77
CA HIS A 5 10.14 -37.67 8.36
C HIS A 5 8.78 -38.14 8.89
N THR A 6 8.08 -37.29 9.65
CA THR A 6 6.72 -37.60 10.08
C THR A 6 5.74 -37.44 8.92
N PRO A 7 4.73 -38.33 8.81
CA PRO A 7 3.63 -38.15 7.86
C PRO A 7 2.95 -36.79 8.08
N PRO A 8 2.55 -36.08 7.01
CA PRO A 8 1.90 -34.77 7.11
C PRO A 8 0.66 -34.80 8.02
N GLU A 9 -0.07 -35.92 8.06
CA GLU A 9 -1.23 -36.12 8.92
C GLU A 9 -0.88 -36.05 10.42
N THR A 10 0.29 -36.61 10.79
CA THR A 10 0.77 -36.55 12.18
C THR A 10 1.13 -35.12 12.56
N PHE A 11 1.73 -34.39 11.62
CA PHE A 11 2.08 -33.00 11.83
C PHE A 11 0.84 -32.10 11.95
N GLN A 12 -0.18 -32.32 11.11
CA GLN A 12 -1.48 -31.66 11.23
C GLN A 12 -2.14 -31.92 12.58
N HIS A 13 -2.13 -33.15 13.08
CA HIS A 13 -2.64 -33.48 14.40
C HIS A 13 -1.90 -32.72 15.52
N ILE A 14 -0.57 -32.68 15.47
CA ILE A 14 0.23 -31.95 16.47
C ILE A 14 -0.11 -30.45 16.44
N ILE A 15 -0.26 -29.86 15.26
CA ILE A 15 -0.65 -28.44 15.15
C ILE A 15 -2.07 -28.22 15.66
N HIS A 16 -3.02 -29.08 15.27
CA HIS A 16 -4.39 -29.00 15.73
C HIS A 16 -4.47 -29.06 17.26
N ASP A 17 -3.75 -29.99 17.89
CA ASP A 17 -3.72 -30.15 19.35
C ASP A 17 -3.03 -28.97 20.04
N LEU A 18 -1.94 -28.45 19.45
CA LEU A 18 -1.26 -27.26 19.93
C LEU A 18 -2.19 -26.04 19.91
N VAL A 19 -2.92 -25.83 18.82
CA VAL A 19 -3.86 -24.70 18.71
C VAL A 19 -5.08 -24.88 19.60
N SER A 20 -5.57 -26.10 19.73
CA SER A 20 -6.70 -26.42 20.61
C SER A 20 -6.34 -26.20 22.08
N THR A 21 -5.09 -26.47 22.47
CA THR A 21 -4.62 -26.39 23.86
C THR A 21 -4.07 -25.01 24.22
N ALA A 22 -3.18 -24.44 23.41
CA ALA A 22 -2.49 -23.18 23.71
C ALA A 22 -3.24 -21.95 23.15
N GLY A 23 -4.18 -22.16 22.24
CA GLY A 23 -4.83 -21.09 21.48
C GLY A 23 -3.98 -20.58 20.31
N CYS A 24 -4.67 -19.99 19.32
CA CYS A 24 -4.07 -19.53 18.07
C CYS A 24 -2.91 -18.53 18.29
N ARG A 25 -3.06 -17.63 19.26
CA ARG A 25 -2.06 -16.59 19.57
C ARG A 25 -0.73 -17.20 20.05
N GLU A 26 -0.76 -18.10 21.03
CA GLU A 26 0.47 -18.68 21.58
C GLU A 26 1.09 -19.66 20.60
N ALA A 27 0.28 -20.43 19.86
CA ALA A 27 0.78 -21.29 18.80
C ALA A 27 1.45 -20.49 17.66
N CYS A 28 0.95 -19.30 17.32
CA CYS A 28 1.61 -18.38 16.36
C CYS A 28 3.00 -17.90 16.81
N LYS A 29 3.27 -17.85 18.13
CA LYS A 29 4.57 -17.41 18.67
C LYS A 29 5.63 -18.49 18.56
N LEU A 30 5.25 -19.76 18.52
CA LEU A 30 6.15 -20.93 18.48
C LEU A 30 6.75 -21.17 17.08
N ARG A 31 7.16 -20.10 16.36
CA ARG A 31 7.57 -20.09 14.94
C ARG A 31 8.79 -20.97 14.62
N ILE A 32 8.60 -22.29 14.60
CA ILE A 32 9.51 -23.23 13.95
C ILE A 32 9.07 -23.31 12.48
N THR A 33 10.01 -23.21 11.54
CA THR A 33 9.78 -22.96 10.11
C THR A 33 8.74 -23.88 9.42
N PRO A 34 8.68 -25.20 9.71
CA PRO A 34 7.66 -26.09 9.16
C PRO A 34 6.27 -25.85 9.78
N PHE A 35 6.22 -25.60 11.10
CA PHE A 35 4.97 -25.32 11.83
C PHE A 35 4.29 -24.06 11.33
N ALA A 36 5.09 -23.04 11.00
CA ALA A 36 4.59 -21.79 10.47
C ALA A 36 3.88 -21.96 9.11
N PHE A 37 4.28 -22.91 8.27
CA PHE A 37 3.69 -23.09 6.93
C PHE A 37 2.30 -23.76 7.02
N GLU A 38 2.20 -24.83 7.79
CA GLU A 38 0.96 -25.62 7.87
C GLU A 38 -0.11 -24.95 8.74
N PHE A 39 0.32 -24.21 9.77
CA PHE A 39 -0.54 -23.29 10.52
C PHE A 39 -1.20 -22.22 9.62
N ARG A 40 -0.47 -21.70 8.61
CA ARG A 40 -0.99 -20.70 7.67
C ARG A 40 -2.07 -21.27 6.76
N HIS A 41 -1.96 -22.55 6.39
CA HIS A 41 -2.85 -23.16 5.41
C HIS A 41 -4.18 -23.59 6.01
N ASP A 42 -4.18 -24.29 7.14
CA ASP A 42 -5.39 -24.94 7.63
C ASP A 42 -6.06 -24.20 8.78
N ILE A 43 -5.27 -23.57 9.65
CA ILE A 43 -5.82 -22.97 10.88
C ILE A 43 -6.29 -21.54 10.64
N LEU A 44 -5.50 -20.71 9.99
CA LEU A 44 -5.94 -19.32 9.72
C LEU A 44 -7.08 -19.26 8.69
N ALA A 45 -7.11 -20.20 7.74
CA ALA A 45 -8.12 -20.23 6.69
C ALA A 45 -9.50 -20.66 7.18
N ASN A 46 -9.56 -21.62 8.11
CA ASN A 46 -10.80 -22.24 8.56
C ASN A 46 -11.46 -21.55 9.76
N ARG A 47 -10.81 -20.51 10.32
CA ARG A 47 -11.35 -19.77 11.48
C ARG A 47 -12.36 -18.73 11.04
N SER A 48 -13.37 -18.54 11.88
CA SER A 48 -14.40 -17.53 11.67
C SER A 48 -13.83 -16.11 11.75
N SER A 49 -14.52 -15.15 11.14
CA SER A 49 -14.17 -13.73 11.25
C SER A 49 -14.06 -13.25 12.70
N HIS A 50 -14.95 -13.71 13.55
CA HIS A 50 -15.00 -13.37 14.97
C HIS A 50 -13.74 -13.82 15.74
N GLU A 51 -13.20 -15.02 15.47
CA GLU A 51 -12.00 -15.52 16.16
C GLU A 51 -10.73 -14.73 15.80
N LEU A 52 -10.66 -14.23 14.57
CA LEU A 52 -9.51 -13.52 14.01
C LEU A 52 -9.49 -12.02 14.35
N GLN A 53 -10.61 -11.45 14.81
CA GLN A 53 -10.71 -10.07 15.30
C GLN A 53 -10.04 -9.85 16.66
N THR A 54 -9.58 -10.90 17.34
CA THR A 54 -8.86 -10.77 18.60
C THR A 54 -7.51 -10.07 18.40
N SER A 55 -7.24 -9.05 19.23
CA SER A 55 -6.17 -8.04 19.05
C SER A 55 -4.73 -8.57 18.93
N GLY A 56 -4.49 -9.85 19.21
CA GLY A 56 -3.18 -10.49 19.09
C GLY A 56 -2.88 -11.11 17.72
N ILE A 57 -3.89 -11.43 16.90
CA ILE A 57 -3.71 -12.21 15.67
C ILE A 57 -3.51 -11.32 14.43
N GLY A 58 -3.99 -10.08 14.47
CA GLY A 58 -3.94 -9.14 13.33
C GLY A 58 -2.53 -8.93 12.75
N SER A 59 -1.51 -8.84 13.59
CA SER A 59 -0.12 -8.70 13.13
C SER A 59 0.37 -9.95 12.38
N VAL A 60 -0.03 -11.15 12.82
CA VAL A 60 0.32 -12.42 12.17
C VAL A 60 -0.44 -12.57 10.85
N LEU A 61 -1.73 -12.24 10.83
CA LEU A 61 -2.54 -12.24 9.62
C LEU A 61 -1.96 -11.30 8.58
N SER A 62 -1.52 -10.12 8.99
CA SER A 62 -1.00 -9.09 8.08
C SER A 62 0.19 -9.56 7.22
N HIS A 63 1.01 -10.47 7.74
CA HIS A 63 2.14 -11.06 7.01
C HIS A 63 1.73 -12.23 6.10
N ASN A 64 0.53 -12.75 6.27
CA ASN A 64 0.03 -13.96 5.60
C ASN A 64 -1.28 -13.71 4.83
N LEU A 65 -1.64 -12.45 4.59
CA LEU A 65 -2.90 -12.08 3.94
C LEU A 65 -3.06 -12.70 2.55
N GLY A 66 -1.97 -12.81 1.75
CA GLY A 66 -2.02 -13.48 0.45
C GLY A 66 -2.39 -14.97 0.55
N ALA A 67 -1.81 -15.68 1.52
CA ALA A 67 -2.15 -17.08 1.79
C ALA A 67 -3.56 -17.24 2.36
N LEU A 68 -3.98 -16.33 3.25
CA LEU A 68 -5.33 -16.30 3.79
C LEU A 68 -6.37 -16.13 2.67
N LEU A 69 -6.17 -15.16 1.76
CA LEU A 69 -7.07 -14.96 0.61
C LEU A 69 -7.11 -16.18 -0.31
N PHE A 70 -5.96 -16.83 -0.55
CA PHE A 70 -5.92 -18.06 -1.34
C PHE A 70 -6.75 -19.18 -0.72
N ASN A 71 -6.61 -19.42 0.58
CA ASN A 71 -7.36 -20.50 1.20
C ASN A 71 -8.86 -20.15 1.28
N ARG A 72 -9.21 -18.87 1.47
CA ARG A 72 -10.59 -18.36 1.44
C ARG A 72 -11.23 -18.40 0.05
N SER A 73 -10.45 -18.33 -1.03
CA SER A 73 -10.97 -18.52 -2.39
C SER A 73 -11.34 -19.98 -2.67
N ARG A 74 -10.72 -20.95 -1.97
CA ARG A 74 -11.05 -22.38 -2.07
C ARG A 74 -12.22 -22.81 -1.20
N ARG A 75 -12.46 -22.11 -0.09
CA ARG A 75 -13.53 -22.44 0.87
C ARG A 75 -14.21 -21.16 1.38
N HIS A 76 -15.41 -20.89 0.87
CA HIS A 76 -16.21 -19.74 1.29
C HIS A 76 -16.84 -19.98 2.66
N LEU A 77 -16.24 -19.44 3.71
CA LEU A 77 -16.77 -19.50 5.07
C LEU A 77 -17.61 -18.26 5.34
N GLY A 78 -18.89 -18.28 4.96
CA GLY A 78 -19.93 -17.32 5.39
C GLY A 78 -19.75 -15.85 5.00
N GLU A 79 -18.68 -15.49 4.30
CA GLU A 79 -18.33 -14.12 3.92
C GLU A 79 -18.49 -13.90 2.41
N ASN A 80 -18.53 -12.62 1.98
CA ASN A 80 -18.65 -12.25 0.57
C ASN A 80 -17.49 -12.82 -0.25
N PRO A 81 -17.74 -13.74 -1.20
CA PRO A 81 -16.67 -14.41 -1.93
C PRO A 81 -16.12 -13.57 -3.10
N ALA A 82 -16.76 -12.45 -3.44
CA ALA A 82 -16.43 -11.70 -4.65
C ALA A 82 -14.95 -11.26 -4.76
N PRO A 83 -14.27 -10.80 -3.70
CA PRO A 83 -12.87 -10.39 -3.80
C PRO A 83 -11.90 -11.56 -3.99
N PRO A 84 -11.93 -12.64 -3.17
CA PRO A 84 -11.17 -13.85 -3.46
C PRO A 84 -11.45 -14.41 -4.86
N GLU A 85 -12.73 -14.46 -5.29
CA GLU A 85 -13.11 -14.91 -6.63
C GLU A 85 -12.50 -14.05 -7.74
N LYS A 86 -12.46 -12.72 -7.56
CA LYS A 86 -11.89 -11.78 -8.52
C LYS A 86 -10.37 -11.97 -8.65
N ILE A 87 -9.68 -12.23 -7.55
CA ILE A 87 -8.25 -12.56 -7.57
C ILE A 87 -8.01 -13.92 -8.24
N GLU A 88 -8.87 -14.93 -8.03
CA GLU A 88 -8.79 -16.19 -8.78
C GLU A 88 -9.09 -16.00 -10.27
N GLU A 89 -9.98 -15.08 -10.63
CA GLU A 89 -10.22 -14.69 -12.03
C GLU A 89 -8.95 -14.10 -12.65
N MET A 90 -8.26 -13.18 -11.96
CA MET A 90 -6.95 -12.65 -12.38
C MET A 90 -5.95 -13.78 -12.60
N GLY A 91 -5.94 -14.75 -11.69
CA GLY A 91 -5.07 -15.91 -11.79
C GLY A 91 -5.34 -16.78 -13.01
N ARG A 92 -6.61 -17.16 -13.22
CA ARG A 92 -7.04 -17.93 -14.40
C ARG A 92 -6.71 -17.22 -15.71
N TYR A 93 -6.87 -15.89 -15.73
CA TYR A 93 -6.49 -15.06 -16.87
C TYR A 93 -4.98 -15.17 -17.17
N LEU A 94 -4.11 -15.03 -16.16
CA LEU A 94 -2.67 -15.12 -16.34
C LEU A 94 -2.22 -16.50 -16.83
N THR A 95 -2.75 -17.57 -16.23
CA THR A 95 -2.42 -18.95 -16.66
C THR A 95 -2.79 -19.18 -18.13
N LYS A 96 -3.93 -18.62 -18.56
CA LYS A 96 -4.39 -18.73 -19.96
C LYS A 96 -3.51 -17.94 -20.93
N GLU A 97 -3.20 -16.68 -20.63
CA GLU A 97 -2.42 -15.82 -21.53
C GLU A 97 -0.95 -16.23 -21.63
N LEU A 98 -0.37 -16.70 -20.52
CA LEU A 98 1.05 -17.07 -20.46
C LEU A 98 1.31 -18.55 -20.77
N GLN A 99 0.27 -19.35 -20.98
CA GLN A 99 0.37 -20.80 -21.26
C GLN A 99 1.28 -21.53 -20.24
N MET A 100 1.17 -21.16 -18.97
CA MET A 100 2.09 -21.62 -17.93
C MET A 100 1.85 -23.09 -17.57
N HIS A 101 2.94 -23.83 -17.36
CA HIS A 101 2.88 -25.15 -16.71
C HIS A 101 2.43 -25.02 -15.26
N GLU A 102 1.73 -26.04 -14.75
CA GLU A 102 1.00 -26.02 -13.45
C GLU A 102 1.84 -25.53 -12.26
N ILE A 103 3.08 -26.02 -12.11
CA ILE A 103 3.98 -25.63 -11.02
C ILE A 103 4.39 -24.16 -11.11
N SER A 104 4.73 -23.70 -12.32
CA SER A 104 5.11 -22.30 -12.55
C SER A 104 3.91 -21.37 -12.35
N ALA A 105 2.73 -21.79 -12.82
CA ALA A 105 1.48 -21.08 -12.59
C ALA A 105 1.23 -20.89 -11.09
N GLN A 106 1.34 -21.95 -10.27
CA GLN A 106 1.07 -21.85 -8.84
C GLN A 106 1.96 -20.83 -8.12
N ASN A 107 3.26 -20.80 -8.44
CA ASN A 107 4.20 -19.82 -7.86
C ASN A 107 3.86 -18.39 -8.28
N SER A 108 3.63 -18.15 -9.57
CA SER A 108 3.25 -16.81 -10.06
C SER A 108 1.88 -16.37 -9.52
N LEU A 109 0.94 -17.28 -9.32
CA LEU A 109 -0.35 -17.00 -8.69
C LEU A 109 -0.18 -16.58 -7.23
N MET A 110 0.69 -17.25 -6.46
CA MET A 110 0.96 -16.85 -5.08
C MET A 110 1.63 -15.48 -5.01
N THR A 111 2.59 -15.19 -5.88
CA THR A 111 3.21 -13.86 -6.00
C THR A 111 2.16 -12.81 -6.36
N MET A 112 1.32 -13.07 -7.36
CA MET A 112 0.24 -12.18 -7.78
C MET A 112 -0.70 -11.86 -6.61
N ARG A 113 -1.16 -12.88 -5.88
CA ARG A 113 -2.05 -12.72 -4.73
C ARG A 113 -1.42 -11.84 -3.65
N GLN A 114 -0.15 -12.09 -3.33
CA GLN A 114 0.58 -11.32 -2.33
C GLN A 114 0.73 -9.86 -2.74
N ASN A 115 1.09 -9.59 -4.00
CA ASN A 115 1.29 -8.25 -4.52
C ASN A 115 -0.04 -7.49 -4.63
N VAL A 116 -1.12 -8.16 -5.06
CA VAL A 116 -2.47 -7.59 -5.08
C VAL A 116 -2.92 -7.20 -3.67
N VAL A 117 -2.76 -8.09 -2.69
CA VAL A 117 -3.05 -7.81 -1.27
C VAL A 117 -2.26 -6.63 -0.75
N SER A 118 -0.96 -6.58 -1.06
CA SER A 118 -0.09 -5.50 -0.63
C SER A 118 -0.53 -4.16 -1.20
N ALA A 119 -0.95 -4.13 -2.48
CA ALA A 119 -1.43 -2.93 -3.14
C ALA A 119 -2.81 -2.47 -2.62
N ILE A 120 -3.67 -3.40 -2.25
CA ILE A 120 -5.00 -3.10 -1.68
C ILE A 120 -4.87 -2.46 -0.29
N GLY A 121 -3.88 -2.92 0.49
CA GLY A 121 -3.66 -2.50 1.86
C GLY A 121 -4.44 -3.35 2.88
N ARG A 122 -3.81 -3.56 4.04
CA ARG A 122 -4.31 -4.44 5.11
C ARG A 122 -5.75 -4.12 5.55
N PRO A 123 -6.12 -2.86 5.85
CA PRO A 123 -7.45 -2.56 6.39
C PRO A 123 -8.58 -2.97 5.43
N LYS A 124 -8.36 -2.82 4.14
CA LYS A 124 -9.34 -3.21 3.13
C LYS A 124 -9.42 -4.71 2.95
N VAL A 125 -8.30 -5.42 2.97
CA VAL A 125 -8.34 -6.89 2.95
C VAL A 125 -9.05 -7.44 4.18
N PHE A 126 -8.87 -6.82 5.35
CA PHE A 126 -9.63 -7.18 6.54
C PHE A 126 -11.13 -6.90 6.38
N GLY A 127 -11.49 -5.72 5.89
CA GLY A 127 -12.88 -5.38 5.58
C GLY A 127 -13.52 -6.28 4.51
N LEU A 128 -12.75 -6.74 3.54
CA LEU A 128 -13.18 -7.70 2.51
C LEU A 128 -13.57 -9.05 3.07
N LEU A 129 -12.82 -9.48 4.08
CA LEU A 129 -13.00 -10.74 4.75
C LEU A 129 -13.91 -10.60 5.98
N GLY A 130 -14.74 -9.56 6.03
CA GLY A 130 -15.70 -9.35 7.10
C GLY A 130 -15.08 -9.26 8.52
N TYR A 131 -13.76 -9.09 8.62
CA TYR A 131 -13.13 -8.77 9.89
C TYR A 131 -13.41 -7.29 10.09
N GLY A 132 -14.19 -6.97 11.12
CA GLY A 132 -14.41 -5.59 11.53
C GLY A 132 -13.07 -4.84 11.51
N LEU A 133 -13.08 -3.62 10.98
CA LEU A 133 -11.86 -2.81 10.97
C LEU A 133 -11.39 -2.69 12.43
N PRO A 134 -10.10 -2.84 12.72
CA PRO A 134 -9.61 -2.45 14.05
C PRO A 134 -10.15 -1.05 14.33
N GLU A 135 -10.70 -0.83 15.53
CA GLU A 135 -11.26 0.46 15.91
C GLU A 135 -10.27 1.54 15.49
N PRO A 136 -10.73 2.57 14.75
CA PRO A 136 -9.82 3.54 14.18
C PRO A 136 -9.14 4.28 15.33
N ASP A 137 -7.90 3.89 15.63
CA ASP A 137 -6.98 4.70 16.42
C ASP A 137 -6.67 5.95 15.60
N ASN A 138 -7.58 6.93 15.61
CA ASN A 138 -7.50 8.24 14.96
C ASN A 138 -7.04 8.28 13.49
N CYS A 139 -7.03 7.14 12.78
CA CYS A 139 -6.65 7.08 11.38
C CYS A 139 -7.83 7.62 10.55
N THR A 140 -7.75 8.88 10.15
CA THR A 140 -8.62 9.54 9.15
C THR A 140 -8.48 8.95 7.74
N ASP A 141 -7.91 7.74 7.65
CA ASP A 141 -7.44 7.18 6.42
C ASP A 141 -8.60 6.53 5.67
N GLN A 142 -8.93 7.09 4.50
CA GLN A 142 -10.00 6.60 3.62
C GLN A 142 -9.77 5.14 3.17
N HIS A 143 -8.58 4.60 3.44
CA HIS A 143 -8.26 3.18 3.30
C HIS A 143 -9.03 2.26 4.26
N THR A 144 -9.75 2.79 5.24
CA THR A 144 -10.58 2.00 6.17
C THR A 144 -12.06 1.91 5.78
N ARG A 145 -12.53 2.55 4.70
CA ARG A 145 -13.97 2.48 4.37
C ARG A 145 -14.37 1.04 3.95
N PRO A 146 -15.46 0.46 4.49
CA PRO A 146 -16.02 -0.80 3.99
C PRO A 146 -16.46 -0.68 2.54
N PHE A 147 -16.56 -1.81 1.85
CA PHE A 147 -16.97 -1.87 0.44
C PHE A 147 -18.41 -1.37 0.29
N THR A 148 -18.64 -0.53 -0.71
CA THR A 148 -20.02 -0.16 -1.08
C THR A 148 -20.67 -1.31 -1.85
N GLU A 149 -22.00 -1.28 -1.94
CA GLU A 149 -22.73 -2.20 -2.81
C GLU A 149 -22.24 -2.13 -4.26
N ASP A 150 -21.95 -0.93 -4.76
CA ASP A 150 -21.33 -0.72 -6.08
C ASP A 150 -19.96 -1.40 -6.20
N ASP A 151 -19.11 -1.32 -5.17
CA ASP A 151 -17.81 -1.98 -5.18
C ASP A 151 -18.00 -3.53 -5.26
N ILE A 152 -19.01 -4.07 -4.56
CA ILE A 152 -19.35 -5.51 -4.62
C ILE A 152 -19.88 -5.90 -6.01
N ILE A 153 -20.75 -5.09 -6.60
CA ILE A 153 -21.28 -5.31 -7.96
C ILE A 153 -20.14 -5.30 -8.98
N ALA A 154 -19.21 -4.35 -8.86
CA ALA A 154 -18.03 -4.26 -9.72
C ALA A 154 -17.12 -5.48 -9.60
N LEU A 155 -16.91 -6.00 -8.38
CA LEU A 155 -16.11 -7.21 -8.15
C LEU A 155 -16.71 -8.47 -8.80
N LYS A 156 -18.03 -8.51 -9.04
CA LYS A 156 -18.70 -9.62 -9.71
C LYS A 156 -18.66 -9.54 -11.25
N GLN A 157 -18.29 -8.39 -11.81
CA GLN A 157 -18.16 -8.26 -13.27
C GLN A 157 -16.92 -9.01 -13.77
N PRO A 158 -16.84 -9.37 -15.07
CA PRO A 158 -15.62 -9.92 -15.65
C PRO A 158 -14.42 -8.99 -15.51
N LEU A 159 -13.19 -9.52 -15.61
CA LEU A 159 -11.98 -8.69 -15.58
C LEU A 159 -11.99 -7.60 -16.65
N SER A 160 -11.98 -6.36 -16.18
CA SER A 160 -11.73 -5.18 -16.99
C SER A 160 -10.27 -5.15 -17.48
N LEU A 161 -9.99 -4.33 -18.50
CA LEU A 161 -8.62 -4.17 -19.02
C LEU A 161 -7.63 -3.64 -17.95
N PRO A 162 -7.98 -2.63 -17.12
CA PRO A 162 -7.13 -2.19 -16.01
C PRO A 162 -6.82 -3.31 -15.02
N GLU A 163 -7.79 -4.18 -14.70
CA GLU A 163 -7.57 -5.32 -13.81
C GLU A 163 -6.61 -6.36 -14.41
N LYS A 164 -6.71 -6.63 -15.71
CA LYS A 164 -5.76 -7.49 -16.42
C LYS A 164 -4.34 -6.92 -16.39
N ILE A 165 -4.22 -5.59 -16.51
CA ILE A 165 -2.94 -4.88 -16.41
C ILE A 165 -2.38 -5.00 -14.99
N CYS A 166 -3.20 -4.80 -13.95
CA CYS A 166 -2.77 -5.01 -12.56
C CYS A 166 -2.30 -6.45 -12.32
N ALA A 167 -3.01 -7.45 -12.85
CA ALA A 167 -2.60 -8.86 -12.75
C ALA A 167 -1.24 -9.10 -13.41
N ALA A 168 -1.01 -8.53 -14.61
CA ALA A 168 0.26 -8.64 -15.31
C ALA A 168 1.41 -7.92 -14.57
N ILE A 169 1.14 -6.76 -13.97
CA ILE A 169 2.11 -6.04 -13.11
C ILE A 169 2.44 -6.86 -11.87
N ALA A 170 1.45 -7.49 -11.25
CA ALA A 170 1.62 -8.24 -10.01
C ALA A 170 2.56 -9.45 -10.15
N ILE A 171 2.81 -9.93 -11.37
CA ILE A 171 3.79 -10.98 -11.67
C ILE A 171 5.01 -10.47 -12.44
N ASP A 172 5.17 -9.15 -12.55
CA ASP A 172 6.24 -8.47 -13.28
C ASP A 172 6.38 -8.89 -14.77
N SER A 173 5.26 -9.20 -15.43
CA SER A 173 5.25 -9.60 -16.85
C SER A 173 5.30 -8.39 -17.79
N HIS A 174 6.51 -7.91 -18.11
CA HIS A 174 6.72 -6.77 -19.01
C HIS A 174 6.07 -6.93 -20.39
N LEU A 175 6.14 -8.13 -20.97
CA LEU A 175 5.57 -8.41 -22.30
C LEU A 175 4.05 -8.24 -22.29
N LEU A 176 3.38 -8.85 -21.32
CA LEU A 176 1.92 -8.79 -21.21
C LEU A 176 1.45 -7.38 -20.87
N VAL A 177 2.15 -6.67 -19.99
CA VAL A 177 1.87 -5.26 -19.69
C VAL A 177 1.95 -4.41 -20.96
N ARG A 178 3.01 -4.53 -21.77
CA ARG A 178 3.13 -3.77 -23.03
C ARG A 178 2.00 -4.09 -24.01
N GLN A 179 1.67 -5.37 -24.17
CA GLN A 179 0.57 -5.82 -25.04
C GLN A 179 -0.78 -5.25 -24.59
N LEU A 180 -1.05 -5.25 -23.28
CA LEU A 180 -2.30 -4.74 -22.73
C LEU A 180 -2.38 -3.21 -22.77
N LEU A 181 -1.26 -2.52 -22.51
CA LEU A 181 -1.18 -1.07 -22.67
C LEU A 181 -1.44 -0.66 -24.12
N GLY A 182 -0.93 -1.39 -25.11
CA GLY A 182 -1.23 -1.15 -26.52
C GLY A 182 -2.72 -1.25 -26.90
N ARG A 183 -3.55 -1.86 -26.05
CA ARG A 183 -5.01 -1.94 -26.21
C ARG A 183 -5.77 -0.94 -25.33
N ALA A 184 -5.08 -0.26 -24.42
CA ALA A 184 -5.68 0.62 -23.44
C ALA A 184 -5.85 2.04 -24.00
N ASN A 185 -6.85 2.75 -23.50
CA ASN A 185 -6.91 4.20 -23.56
C ASN A 185 -6.40 4.74 -22.21
N GLY A 186 -5.43 5.66 -22.22
CA GLY A 186 -4.81 6.20 -21.01
C GLY A 186 -5.83 6.66 -19.96
N ARG A 187 -6.95 7.26 -20.39
CA ARG A 187 -8.02 7.72 -19.49
C ARG A 187 -8.66 6.60 -18.66
N HIS A 188 -8.76 5.38 -19.21
CA HIS A 188 -9.33 4.24 -18.48
C HIS A 188 -8.40 3.76 -17.36
N LEU A 189 -7.08 3.83 -17.56
CA LEU A 189 -6.10 3.38 -16.56
C LEU A 189 -6.11 4.24 -15.29
N VAL A 190 -6.59 5.47 -15.40
CA VAL A 190 -6.66 6.45 -14.30
C VAL A 190 -8.01 6.40 -13.58
N ARG A 191 -9.10 6.24 -14.34
CA ARG A 191 -10.47 6.37 -13.83
C ARG A 191 -11.04 5.06 -13.32
N ASP A 192 -10.73 3.96 -13.99
CA ASP A 192 -11.31 2.67 -13.64
C ASP A 192 -10.59 2.09 -12.43
N ARG A 193 -11.40 1.73 -11.43
CA ARG A 193 -10.93 1.15 -10.19
C ARG A 193 -10.72 -0.34 -10.39
N ALA A 194 -9.47 -0.79 -10.40
CA ALA A 194 -9.20 -2.21 -10.28
C ALA A 194 -9.51 -2.64 -8.84
N LEU A 195 -10.28 -3.73 -8.68
CA LEU A 195 -10.64 -4.30 -7.38
C LEU A 195 -11.32 -3.28 -6.43
N GLY A 196 -11.96 -2.24 -6.98
CA GLY A 196 -12.60 -1.18 -6.21
C GLY A 196 -11.64 -0.25 -5.44
N ILE A 197 -10.32 -0.40 -5.54
CA ILE A 197 -9.41 0.17 -4.53
C ILE A 197 -8.31 1.05 -5.12
N ALA A 198 -7.67 0.59 -6.19
CA ALA A 198 -6.54 1.24 -6.82
C ALA A 198 -6.75 1.26 -8.33
N ASN A 199 -6.44 2.38 -8.99
CA ASN A 199 -6.37 2.39 -10.45
C ASN A 199 -5.04 1.73 -10.90
N ALA A 200 -4.93 1.38 -12.18
CA ALA A 200 -3.74 0.69 -12.68
C ALA A 200 -2.45 1.48 -12.47
N VAL A 201 -2.52 2.82 -12.45
CA VAL A 201 -1.38 3.71 -12.16
C VAL A 201 -0.87 3.53 -10.73
N THR A 202 -1.76 3.65 -9.74
CA THR A 202 -1.42 3.44 -8.31
C THR A 202 -0.93 2.03 -8.04
N PHE A 203 -1.49 1.03 -8.74
CA PHE A 203 -1.00 -0.33 -8.68
C PHE A 203 0.42 -0.46 -9.25
N ALA A 204 0.69 0.11 -10.42
CA ALA A 204 2.02 0.14 -11.01
C ALA A 204 3.05 0.81 -10.08
N ILE A 205 2.70 1.95 -9.48
CA ILE A 205 3.59 2.66 -8.56
C ILE A 205 3.93 1.81 -7.34
N SER A 206 2.97 1.04 -6.81
CA SER A 206 3.21 0.22 -5.63
C SER A 206 3.95 -1.08 -5.93
N GLN A 207 3.63 -1.76 -7.03
CA GLN A 207 4.10 -3.14 -7.27
C GLN A 207 5.08 -3.30 -8.43
N ALA A 208 5.11 -2.39 -9.40
CA ALA A 208 5.91 -2.59 -10.60
C ALA A 208 7.42 -2.46 -10.30
N SER A 209 8.22 -3.26 -11.01
CA SER A 209 9.66 -3.01 -11.11
C SER A 209 9.94 -1.62 -11.68
N GLN A 210 11.14 -1.09 -11.44
CA GLN A 210 11.53 0.24 -11.90
C GLN A 210 11.36 0.40 -13.42
N ASP A 211 11.73 -0.63 -14.19
CA ASP A 211 11.64 -0.62 -15.65
C ASP A 211 10.20 -0.78 -16.15
N MET A 212 9.37 -1.55 -15.44
CA MET A 212 7.95 -1.63 -15.75
C MET A 212 7.25 -0.30 -15.46
N LEU A 213 7.59 0.37 -14.36
CA LEU A 213 7.06 1.70 -14.05
C LEU A 213 7.45 2.72 -15.12
N LYS A 214 8.71 2.73 -15.57
CA LYS A 214 9.16 3.58 -16.69
C LYS A 214 8.35 3.31 -17.97
N ALA A 215 8.15 2.04 -18.32
CA ALA A 215 7.37 1.66 -19.50
C ALA A 215 5.90 2.10 -19.38
N PHE A 216 5.32 1.94 -18.20
CA PHE A 216 3.95 2.34 -17.92
C PHE A 216 3.77 3.86 -18.01
N LEU A 217 4.69 4.63 -17.41
CA LEU A 217 4.66 6.09 -17.49
C LEU A 217 4.87 6.58 -18.93
N GLY A 218 5.81 5.99 -19.68
CA GLY A 218 6.02 6.31 -21.10
C GLY A 218 4.77 6.08 -21.96
N PHE A 219 3.98 5.03 -21.65
CA PHE A 219 2.67 4.86 -22.27
C PHE A 219 1.70 6.00 -21.94
N LEU A 220 1.61 6.40 -20.66
CA LEU A 220 0.76 7.52 -20.26
C LEU A 220 1.14 8.82 -20.98
N GLU A 221 2.43 9.09 -21.16
CA GLU A 221 2.92 10.26 -21.92
C GLU A 221 2.38 10.29 -23.35
N SER A 222 2.36 9.11 -24.01
CA SER A 222 1.90 8.97 -25.39
C SER A 222 0.38 9.07 -25.55
N SER A 223 -0.38 8.83 -24.47
CA SER A 223 -1.84 8.71 -24.50
C SER A 223 -2.61 10.05 -24.45
N ASP A 224 -1.91 11.18 -24.58
CA ASP A 224 -2.42 12.56 -24.53
C ASP A 224 -3.14 12.95 -23.22
N ASP A 225 -3.21 12.05 -22.23
CA ASP A 225 -3.66 12.34 -20.87
C ASP A 225 -2.51 12.91 -20.03
N ARG A 226 -2.07 14.12 -20.39
CA ARG A 226 -1.00 14.87 -19.69
C ARG A 226 -1.48 15.53 -18.41
N SER A 227 -2.66 15.17 -17.90
CA SER A 227 -3.26 15.89 -16.79
C SER A 227 -2.36 15.92 -15.56
N GLY A 228 -1.41 14.97 -15.40
CA GLY A 228 -0.43 14.94 -14.31
C GLY A 228 -1.06 14.77 -12.91
N LYS A 229 -2.38 14.78 -12.89
CA LYS A 229 -3.28 14.85 -11.76
C LYS A 229 -3.92 13.48 -11.61
N TYR A 230 -3.07 12.47 -11.51
CA TYR A 230 -3.50 11.10 -11.21
C TYR A 230 -3.74 11.01 -9.71
N TYR A 231 -4.84 11.61 -9.27
CA TYR A 231 -5.20 11.60 -7.88
C TYR A 231 -5.75 10.22 -7.50
N ASN A 232 -5.25 9.63 -6.41
CA ASN A 232 -5.91 8.49 -5.79
C ASN A 232 -7.22 8.94 -5.08
N ARG A 233 -7.97 8.02 -4.46
CA ARG A 233 -9.22 8.36 -3.74
C ARG A 233 -9.00 9.47 -2.68
N SER A 234 -7.85 9.46 -2.03
CA SER A 234 -7.42 10.43 -1.01
C SER A 234 -6.95 11.77 -1.60
N LYS A 235 -7.09 11.97 -2.91
CA LYS A 235 -6.57 13.13 -3.64
C LYS A 235 -5.04 13.30 -3.54
N GLN A 236 -4.34 12.21 -3.26
CA GLN A 236 -2.87 12.21 -3.29
C GLN A 236 -2.38 12.05 -4.71
N THR A 237 -1.36 12.80 -5.05
CA THR A 237 -0.58 12.63 -6.27
C THR A 237 0.15 11.28 -6.26
N PRO A 238 0.56 10.75 -7.43
CA PRO A 238 1.44 9.57 -7.52
C PRO A 238 2.68 9.66 -6.63
N LEU A 239 3.24 10.86 -6.52
CA LEU A 239 4.47 11.09 -5.77
C LEU A 239 4.21 11.10 -4.25
N GLU A 240 3.09 11.66 -3.79
CA GLU A 240 2.69 11.55 -2.38
C GLU A 240 2.38 10.11 -1.99
N PHE A 241 1.71 9.38 -2.88
CA PHE A 241 1.40 7.97 -2.66
C PHE A 241 2.67 7.11 -2.57
N VAL A 242 3.62 7.26 -3.50
CA VAL A 242 4.87 6.48 -3.49
C VAL A 242 5.73 6.77 -2.25
N VAL A 243 5.70 8.01 -1.77
CA VAL A 243 6.40 8.42 -0.54
C VAL A 243 5.77 7.75 0.67
N GLY A 244 4.44 7.73 0.77
CA GLY A 244 3.73 7.09 1.87
C GLY A 244 3.92 5.57 1.95
N ILE A 245 4.22 4.91 0.83
CA ILE A 245 4.56 3.47 0.80
C ILE A 245 6.08 3.21 0.80
N GLU A 246 6.89 4.24 1.01
CA GLU A 246 8.36 4.16 1.16
C GLU A 246 9.13 3.56 -0.03
N ARG A 247 8.59 3.66 -1.25
CA ARG A 247 9.23 3.11 -2.45
C ARG A 247 10.22 4.06 -3.08
N THR A 248 11.42 4.13 -2.48
CA THR A 248 12.52 5.01 -2.92
C THR A 248 12.88 4.86 -4.41
N ASP A 249 12.90 3.64 -4.92
CA ASP A 249 13.20 3.36 -6.33
C ASP A 249 12.15 3.91 -7.31
N ALA A 250 10.87 3.85 -6.93
CA ALA A 250 9.78 4.43 -7.69
C ALA A 250 9.72 5.96 -7.57
N VAL A 251 10.17 6.53 -6.44
CA VAL A 251 10.32 7.99 -6.28
C VAL A 251 11.29 8.53 -7.33
N GLU A 252 12.46 7.91 -7.51
CA GLU A 252 13.44 8.36 -8.52
C GLU A 252 12.83 8.41 -9.92
N VAL A 253 12.09 7.37 -10.32
CA VAL A 253 11.40 7.31 -11.62
C VAL A 253 10.37 8.42 -11.74
N LEU A 254 9.53 8.59 -10.71
CA LEU A 254 8.48 9.60 -10.70
C LEU A 254 9.04 11.03 -10.64
N GLN A 255 10.19 11.25 -10.01
CA GLN A 255 10.88 12.54 -10.00
C GLN A 255 11.35 12.93 -11.40
N VAL A 256 11.98 11.99 -12.13
CA VAL A 256 12.42 12.23 -13.52
C VAL A 256 11.22 12.53 -14.40
N TYR A 257 10.16 11.73 -14.29
CA TYR A 257 8.89 11.97 -14.97
C TYR A 257 8.33 13.35 -14.65
N TYR A 258 8.24 13.70 -13.37
CA TYR A 258 7.66 14.97 -12.94
C TYR A 258 8.46 16.17 -13.47
N ARG A 259 9.81 16.11 -13.38
CA ARG A 259 10.68 17.18 -13.89
C ARG A 259 10.51 17.39 -15.39
N ARG A 260 10.35 16.30 -16.15
CA ARG A 260 10.18 16.36 -17.60
C ARG A 260 8.90 17.07 -18.01
N HIS A 261 7.80 16.87 -17.29
CA HIS A 261 6.47 17.34 -17.69
C HIS A 261 6.00 18.60 -16.98
N PHE A 262 6.41 18.81 -15.73
CA PHE A 262 5.93 19.92 -14.89
C PHE A 262 7.07 20.90 -14.50
N GLY A 263 8.31 20.57 -14.87
CA GLY A 263 9.50 21.33 -14.50
C GLY A 263 9.90 21.09 -13.05
N SER A 264 10.53 22.08 -12.43
CA SER A 264 10.99 21.97 -11.03
C SER A 264 9.82 21.92 -10.04
N PHE A 265 10.06 21.20 -8.93
CA PHE A 265 9.08 21.02 -7.87
C PHE A 265 8.65 22.36 -7.27
N GLU A 266 7.35 22.49 -7.05
CA GLU A 266 6.81 23.58 -6.26
C GLU A 266 7.10 23.35 -4.78
N ARG A 267 7.32 24.45 -4.07
CA ARG A 267 7.63 24.41 -2.63
C ARG A 267 6.52 23.77 -1.81
N THR A 268 5.27 24.07 -2.14
CA THR A 268 4.06 23.50 -1.53
C THR A 268 4.01 21.98 -1.72
N MET A 269 4.38 21.49 -2.90
CA MET A 269 4.45 20.06 -3.18
C MET A 269 5.56 19.38 -2.37
N GLN A 270 6.77 19.96 -2.33
CA GLN A 270 7.85 19.39 -1.49
C GLN A 270 7.44 19.30 -0.02
N GLN A 271 6.72 20.31 0.51
CA GLN A 271 6.21 20.26 1.89
C GLN A 271 5.23 19.11 2.11
N ALA A 272 4.27 18.91 1.20
CA ALA A 272 3.31 17.80 1.30
C ALA A 272 4.01 16.43 1.28
N LEU A 273 5.01 16.27 0.40
CA LEU A 273 5.85 15.06 0.34
C LEU A 273 6.65 14.86 1.63
N LEU A 274 7.27 15.93 2.17
CA LEU A 274 8.01 15.86 3.42
C LEU A 274 7.12 15.45 4.59
N PHE A 275 5.89 15.97 4.70
CA PHE A 275 4.95 15.51 5.71
C PHE A 275 4.64 14.01 5.57
N SER A 276 4.40 13.54 4.35
CA SER A 276 4.14 12.10 4.11
C SER A 276 5.35 11.23 4.47
N ALA A 277 6.57 11.68 4.16
CA ALA A 277 7.80 10.97 4.53
C ALA A 277 8.04 10.98 6.05
N ILE A 278 7.79 12.09 6.72
CA ILE A 278 7.86 12.18 8.18
C ILE A 278 6.82 11.25 8.80
N ASP A 279 5.58 11.27 8.33
CA ASP A 279 4.50 10.42 8.85
C ASP A 279 4.83 8.92 8.71
N SER A 280 5.54 8.54 7.64
CA SER A 280 6.04 7.17 7.47
C SER A 280 7.17 6.81 8.44
N GLY A 281 7.90 7.80 8.95
CA GLY A 281 9.08 7.62 9.79
C GLY A 281 10.36 7.31 9.00
N SER A 282 10.31 7.32 7.68
CA SER A 282 11.43 6.98 6.80
C SER A 282 12.45 8.11 6.67
N SER A 283 13.54 8.04 7.44
CA SER A 283 14.68 8.97 7.38
C SER A 283 15.29 9.05 5.97
N ARG A 284 15.47 7.88 5.32
CA ARG A 284 15.94 7.79 3.93
C ARG A 284 15.04 8.54 2.95
N MET A 285 13.72 8.46 3.10
CA MET A 285 12.79 9.17 2.22
C MET A 285 12.85 10.68 2.47
N VAL A 286 12.94 11.11 3.73
CA VAL A 286 13.11 12.52 4.09
C VAL A 286 14.39 13.07 3.45
N HIS A 287 15.52 12.37 3.59
CA HIS A 287 16.78 12.72 2.97
C HIS A 287 16.63 12.94 1.45
N LEU A 288 16.08 11.93 0.76
CA LEU A 288 15.88 11.95 -0.70
C LEU A 288 14.96 13.10 -1.16
N LEU A 289 13.98 13.50 -0.35
CA LEU A 289 13.10 14.63 -0.66
C LEU A 289 13.74 16.00 -0.36
N LEU A 290 14.69 16.07 0.58
CA LEU A 290 15.44 17.30 0.86
C LEU A 290 16.45 17.61 -0.25
N GLU A 291 16.98 16.59 -0.93
CA GLU A 291 17.87 16.75 -2.08
C GLU A 291 17.15 17.17 -3.37
N LEU A 292 15.82 17.22 -3.36
CA LEU A 292 15.05 17.62 -4.53
C LEU A 292 15.27 19.11 -4.89
N PRO A 293 15.54 19.43 -6.17
CA PRO A 293 15.60 20.80 -6.64
C PRO A 293 14.20 21.42 -6.69
N VAL A 294 14.01 22.50 -5.95
CA VAL A 294 12.76 23.27 -5.85
C VAL A 294 12.88 24.60 -6.57
N LYS A 295 11.79 25.08 -7.18
CA LYS A 295 11.73 26.43 -7.78
C LYS A 295 12.06 27.49 -6.72
N GLN A 296 13.17 28.20 -6.91
CA GLN A 296 13.50 29.49 -6.28
C GLN A 296 14.00 29.48 -4.82
N SER A 297 14.23 28.34 -4.19
CA SER A 297 14.96 28.22 -2.92
C SER A 297 15.30 26.75 -2.65
N GLY A 298 16.35 26.48 -1.87
CA GLY A 298 16.63 25.15 -1.34
C GLY A 298 15.47 24.53 -0.55
N PRO A 299 15.62 23.29 -0.04
CA PRO A 299 14.57 22.57 0.66
C PRO A 299 14.01 23.40 1.83
N TRP A 300 12.67 23.42 1.97
CA TRP A 300 12.03 24.20 3.03
C TRP A 300 11.53 23.36 4.18
N VAL A 301 12.42 23.16 5.16
CA VAL A 301 12.04 22.60 6.46
C VAL A 301 11.35 23.68 7.30
N THR A 302 10.18 23.36 7.86
CA THR A 302 9.39 24.25 8.72
C THR A 302 9.34 23.74 10.14
N GLN A 303 8.96 24.60 11.11
CA GLN A 303 8.73 24.16 12.48
C GLN A 303 7.65 23.07 12.58
N ASN A 304 6.67 23.05 11.67
CA ASN A 304 5.64 22.02 11.65
C ASN A 304 6.22 20.65 11.27
N HIS A 305 7.20 20.58 10.36
CA HIS A 305 7.91 19.34 10.08
C HIS A 305 8.64 18.81 11.33
N MET A 306 9.32 19.70 12.07
CA MET A 306 10.00 19.33 13.32
C MET A 306 9.03 18.87 14.41
N ARG A 307 7.89 19.56 14.58
CA ARG A 307 6.83 19.15 15.53
C ARG A 307 6.26 17.79 15.15
N GLN A 308 6.07 17.54 13.86
CA GLN A 308 5.59 16.26 13.37
C GLN A 308 6.60 15.13 13.61
N ALA A 309 7.89 15.36 13.32
CA ALA A 309 8.97 14.42 13.58
C ALA A 309 9.13 14.12 15.09
N ALA A 310 8.95 15.13 15.95
CA ALA A 310 8.93 14.93 17.39
C ALA A 310 7.70 14.13 17.85
N ARG A 311 6.53 14.35 17.23
CA ARG A 311 5.29 13.62 17.54
C ARG A 311 5.38 12.13 17.23
N ILE A 312 6.00 11.76 16.11
CA ILE A 312 6.25 10.35 15.76
C ILE A 312 7.39 9.72 16.58
N GLY A 313 8.24 10.55 17.23
CA GLY A 313 9.37 10.09 18.04
C GLY A 313 10.56 9.56 17.24
N SER A 314 10.70 9.90 15.96
CA SER A 314 11.79 9.41 15.10
C SER A 314 13.00 10.33 15.16
N LEU A 315 14.00 9.95 15.94
CA LEU A 315 15.26 10.69 16.09
C LEU A 315 15.99 10.84 14.75
N GLU A 316 16.03 9.79 13.92
CA GLU A 316 16.69 9.83 12.62
C GLU A 316 16.06 10.87 11.69
N VAL A 317 14.73 10.90 11.61
CA VAL A 317 14.01 11.92 10.82
C VAL A 317 14.31 13.32 11.35
N MET A 318 14.37 13.51 12.67
CA MET A 318 14.75 14.81 13.25
C MET A 318 16.18 15.21 12.87
N ILE A 319 17.14 14.27 12.86
CA ILE A 319 18.53 14.53 12.45
C ILE A 319 18.58 14.94 10.97
N GLU A 320 17.89 14.22 10.09
CA GLU A 320 17.83 14.55 8.66
C GLU A 320 17.26 15.95 8.43
N LEU A 321 16.15 16.28 9.10
CA LEU A 321 15.57 17.62 9.03
C LEU A 321 16.55 18.67 9.59
N MET A 322 17.27 18.36 10.67
CA MET A 322 18.21 19.27 11.32
C MET A 322 19.52 19.51 10.56
N THR A 323 19.87 18.60 9.66
CA THR A 323 21.08 18.66 8.85
C THR A 323 20.79 19.11 7.42
N ALA A 324 19.51 19.35 7.09
CA ALA A 324 19.08 19.80 5.77
C ALA A 324 19.81 21.10 5.34
N PRO A 325 20.27 21.17 4.08
CA PRO A 325 20.85 22.40 3.53
C PRO A 325 19.90 23.58 3.69
N ASP A 326 20.43 24.77 3.98
CA ASP A 326 19.66 26.00 4.18
C ASP A 326 18.67 26.01 5.36
N MET A 327 18.68 24.98 6.22
CA MET A 327 17.87 25.01 7.42
C MET A 327 18.43 26.00 8.44
N ASN A 328 17.87 27.20 8.42
CA ASN A 328 18.12 28.19 9.45
C ASN A 328 17.08 28.01 10.56
N ILE A 329 17.41 27.18 11.58
CA ILE A 329 16.59 26.98 12.78
C ILE A 329 16.10 28.33 13.32
N ASN A 330 16.98 29.33 13.34
CA ASN A 330 16.67 30.67 13.84
C ASN A 330 15.68 31.47 12.96
N LYS A 331 15.63 31.26 11.64
CA LYS A 331 14.58 31.84 10.76
C LYS A 331 13.23 31.17 10.99
N SER A 332 13.22 29.86 11.23
CA SER A 332 11.99 29.10 11.51
C SER A 332 11.33 29.53 12.82
N TYR A 333 12.12 29.81 13.87
CA TYR A 333 11.62 30.34 15.15
C TYR A 333 11.18 31.82 15.07
N LYS A 334 11.87 32.67 14.27
CA LYS A 334 11.48 34.08 14.10
C LYS A 334 10.15 34.27 13.38
N ASN A 335 9.83 33.43 12.39
CA ASN A 335 8.59 33.57 11.61
C ASN A 335 7.34 33.05 12.35
N SER A 336 7.47 32.04 13.22
CA SER A 336 6.36 31.52 14.02
C SER A 336 6.02 32.45 15.19
N SER A 337 7.01 32.98 15.89
CA SER A 337 6.81 33.98 16.94
C SER A 337 6.18 35.26 16.41
N GLN A 338 6.51 35.71 15.19
CA GLN A 338 5.83 36.86 14.56
C GLN A 338 4.38 36.56 14.17
N ARG A 339 4.05 35.38 13.64
CA ARG A 339 2.66 35.04 13.29
C ARG A 339 1.77 34.84 14.50
N GLU A 340 2.26 34.21 15.56
CA GLU A 340 1.50 34.03 16.82
C GLU A 340 1.21 35.37 17.51
N PHE A 341 2.16 36.33 17.45
CA PHE A 341 1.96 37.71 17.92
C PHE A 341 0.85 38.45 17.15
N PHE A 342 0.73 38.28 15.83
CA PHE A 342 -0.33 38.92 15.05
C PHE A 342 -1.72 38.32 15.30
N THR A 343 -1.83 37.01 15.54
CA THR A 343 -3.11 36.39 15.92
C THR A 343 -3.57 36.72 17.33
N TYR A 344 -2.65 36.95 18.28
CA TYR A 344 -3.02 37.41 19.63
C TYR A 344 -3.30 38.92 19.71
N SER A 345 -2.69 39.72 18.82
CA SER A 345 -2.91 41.17 18.75
C SER A 345 -4.24 41.60 18.11
N GLN A 346 -5.01 40.68 17.52
CA GLN A 346 -6.31 41.00 16.88
C GLN A 346 -7.54 40.51 17.66
N ARG A 347 -7.38 40.00 18.89
CA ARG A 347 -8.54 39.83 19.78
C ARG A 347 -8.82 41.17 20.48
N PRO A 348 -9.95 41.86 20.18
CA PRO A 348 -10.33 43.04 20.93
C PRO A 348 -10.53 42.66 22.40
N PRO A 349 -10.03 43.47 23.34
CA PRO A 349 -10.23 43.23 24.76
C PRO A 349 -11.70 43.50 25.09
N GLY A 350 -12.55 42.48 25.05
CA GLY A 350 -13.97 42.68 25.36
C GLY A 350 -14.93 41.50 25.17
N SER A 351 -14.56 40.41 24.49
CA SER A 351 -15.46 39.25 24.37
C SER A 351 -15.29 38.28 25.53
N ARG A 352 -16.04 38.52 26.62
CA ARG A 352 -16.35 37.51 27.62
C ARG A 352 -17.41 36.56 27.06
N CYS A 353 -17.15 35.25 27.13
CA CYS A 353 -18.22 34.27 27.28
C CYS A 353 -18.62 34.18 28.75
#